data_AF-A0A7W1SS33-F1
#
_entry.id   AF-A0A7W1SS33-F1
#
_cell.length_a   1.000
_cell.length_b   1.000
_cell.length_c   1.000
_cell.angle_alpha   90.00
_cell.angle_beta   90.00
_cell.angle_gamma   90.00
#
_symmetry.space_group_name_H-M   'P 1'
#
loop_
_entity.id
_entity.type
_entity.pdbx_description
1 polymer ?
#
loop_
_entity_poly.entity_id
_entity_poly.type
_entity_poly.pdbx_seq_one_letter_code
_entity_poly.pdbx_strand_id
1 'polypeptide(L)'
;MIVLDDSLLGDARALAALDTRGVLRSAAMAGAQVRSAAHAAQEARVADLDGLRPRALVLLCRPGTSIPAAGLLVALLGSACPVPVVVTEAVPSWIGPLDVVVAHTADPSDGELA
;
A
#
# COMPACT_ATOMS: atom_id res chain seq x y z
N MET A 1 -32.78 11.54 -7.24
CA MET A 1 -31.43 12.13 -7.41
C MET A 1 -31.08 12.80 -6.11
N ILE A 2 -30.08 12.30 -5.38
CA ILE A 2 -29.60 12.98 -4.17
C ILE A 2 -28.87 14.23 -4.64
N VAL A 3 -29.38 15.40 -4.27
CA VAL A 3 -28.72 16.68 -4.54
C VAL A 3 -27.68 16.87 -3.44
N LEU A 4 -26.43 17.11 -3.83
CA LEU A 4 -25.36 17.46 -2.90
C LEU A 4 -25.55 18.91 -2.43
N ASP A 5 -25.40 19.14 -1.13
CA ASP A 5 -25.39 20.48 -0.56
C ASP A 5 -23.97 21.05 -0.62
N ASP A 6 -23.67 21.78 -1.70
CA ASP A 6 -22.35 22.36 -1.96
C ASP A 6 -21.95 23.41 -0.92
N SER A 7 -22.89 23.95 -0.12
CA SER A 7 -22.56 24.90 0.94
C SER A 7 -21.63 24.29 2.00
N LEU A 8 -21.66 22.97 2.17
CA LEU A 8 -20.80 22.23 3.09
C LEU A 8 -19.31 22.29 2.73
N LEU A 9 -18.97 22.50 1.46
CA LEU A 9 -17.57 22.63 1.03
C LEU A 9 -16.91 23.92 1.59
N GLY A 10 -17.72 24.91 1.95
CA GLY A 10 -17.26 26.15 2.59
C GLY A 10 -17.11 26.06 4.11
N ASP A 11 -17.63 25.01 4.76
CA ASP A 11 -17.58 24.83 6.21
C ASP A 11 -16.93 23.48 6.58
N ALA A 12 -15.64 23.53 6.84
CA ALA A 12 -14.86 22.36 7.22
C ALA A 12 -15.34 21.68 8.52
N ARG A 13 -15.96 22.42 9.47
CA ARG A 13 -16.49 21.81 10.70
C ARG A 13 -17.77 21.04 10.42
N ALA A 14 -18.68 21.63 9.64
CA ALA A 14 -19.90 20.96 9.21
C ALA A 14 -19.58 19.71 8.39
N LEU A 15 -18.64 19.81 7.45
CA LEU A 15 -18.20 18.68 6.64
C LEU A 15 -17.57 17.57 7.49
N ALA A 16 -16.73 17.92 8.46
CA ALA A 16 -16.12 16.96 9.38
C ALA A 16 -17.14 16.26 10.31
N ALA A 17 -18.22 16.95 10.70
CA ALA A 17 -19.29 16.37 11.50
C ALA A 17 -20.10 15.33 10.70
N LEU A 18 -20.24 15.53 9.39
CA LEU A 18 -20.94 14.61 8.48
C LEU A 18 -20.06 13.45 8.00
N ASP A 19 -18.73 13.62 8.00
CA ASP A 19 -17.74 12.59 7.66
C ASP A 19 -17.56 11.56 8.80
N THR A 20 -18.65 10.91 9.18
CA THR A 20 -18.71 9.97 10.32
C THR A 20 -17.77 8.77 10.17
N ARG A 21 -17.34 8.45 8.95
CA ARG A 21 -16.38 7.38 8.65
C ARG A 21 -14.98 7.88 8.34
N GLY A 22 -14.74 9.20 8.40
CA GLY A 22 -13.43 9.79 8.13
C GLY A 22 -12.94 9.64 6.68
N VAL A 23 -13.83 9.34 5.73
CA VAL A 23 -13.46 9.07 4.33
C VAL A 23 -12.97 10.34 3.66
N LEU A 24 -13.66 11.47 3.87
CA LEU A 24 -13.26 12.75 3.28
C LEU A 24 -11.94 13.23 3.87
N ARG A 25 -11.77 13.08 5.19
CA ARG A 25 -10.49 13.38 5.84
C ARG A 25 -9.37 12.50 5.32
N SER A 26 -9.60 11.20 5.18
CA SER A 26 -8.60 10.25 4.64
C SER A 26 -8.19 10.62 3.22
N ALA A 27 -9.15 10.92 2.35
CA ALA A 27 -8.89 11.36 0.98
C ALA A 27 -8.10 12.67 0.93
N ALA A 28 -8.44 13.66 1.76
CA ALA A 28 -7.71 14.92 1.86
C ALA A 28 -6.25 14.73 2.32
N MET A 29 -6.00 13.73 3.16
CA MET A 29 -4.66 13.41 3.67
C MET A 29 -3.82 12.54 2.73
N ALA A 30 -4.41 11.96 1.68
CA ALA A 30 -3.72 11.02 0.79
C ALA A 30 -2.42 11.60 0.20
N GLY A 31 -2.41 12.89 -0.18
CA GLY A 31 -1.21 13.54 -0.69
C GLY A 31 -0.07 13.63 0.34
N ALA A 32 -0.40 13.87 1.61
CA ALA A 32 0.59 13.87 2.69
C ALA A 32 1.11 12.45 2.96
N GLN A 33 0.23 11.45 2.94
CA GLN A 33 0.59 10.04 3.10
C GLN A 33 1.56 9.58 2.00
N VAL A 34 1.32 9.93 0.73
CA VAL A 34 2.23 9.61 -0.39
C VAL A 34 3.62 10.23 -0.19
N ARG A 35 3.71 11.50 0.22
CA ARG A 35 5.00 12.14 0.49
C ARG A 35 5.73 11.50 1.67
N SER A 36 4.99 11.14 2.72
CA SER A 36 5.55 10.43 3.87
C SER A 36 6.08 9.05 3.48
N ALA A 37 5.34 8.31 2.65
CA ALA A 37 5.76 7.00 2.15
C ALA A 37 7.01 7.10 1.26
N ALA A 38 7.08 8.12 0.40
CA ALA A 38 8.27 8.38 -0.42
C ALA A 38 9.51 8.68 0.43
N HIS A 39 9.35 9.47 1.51
CA HIS A 39 10.44 9.73 2.46
C HIS A 39 10.87 8.45 3.20
N ALA A 40 9.91 7.68 3.71
CA ALA A 40 10.20 6.41 4.39
C ALA A 40 10.92 5.41 3.47
N ALA A 41 10.57 5.35 2.18
CA ALA A 41 11.27 4.53 1.20
C ALA A 41 12.73 4.96 0.98
N GLN A 42 13.02 6.27 1.05
CA GLN A 42 14.38 6.79 1.00
C GLN A 42 15.17 6.40 2.25
N GLU A 43 14.59 6.56 3.45
CA GLU A 43 15.22 6.17 4.71
C GLU A 43 15.48 4.66 4.78
N ALA A 44 14.55 3.85 4.27
CA ALA A 44 14.69 2.40 4.15
C ALA A 44 15.63 1.97 3.02
N ARG A 45 16.18 2.92 2.24
CA ARG A 45 17.13 2.68 1.14
C ARG A 45 16.58 1.70 0.09
N VAL A 46 15.29 1.78 -0.22
CA VAL A 46 14.65 0.93 -1.25
C VAL A 46 15.36 1.05 -2.61
N ALA A 47 15.94 2.22 -2.89
CA ALA A 47 16.74 2.45 -4.10
C ALA A 47 17.99 1.57 -4.20
N ASP A 48 18.51 1.01 -3.10
CA ASP A 48 19.64 0.06 -3.13
C ASP A 48 19.25 -1.28 -3.78
N LEU A 49 17.95 -1.53 -3.99
CA LEU A 49 17.46 -2.68 -4.77
C LEU A 49 17.55 -2.46 -6.28
N ASP A 50 17.83 -1.23 -6.73
CA ASP A 50 17.95 -0.95 -8.16
C ASP A 50 19.07 -1.76 -8.81
N GLY A 51 18.83 -2.22 -10.04
CA GLY A 51 19.73 -3.12 -10.76
C GLY A 51 19.75 -4.57 -10.26
N LEU A 52 19.17 -4.90 -9.10
CA LEU A 52 19.04 -6.29 -8.66
C LEU A 52 18.08 -7.07 -9.58
N ARG A 53 18.30 -8.38 -9.62
CA ARG A 53 17.43 -9.36 -10.29
C ARG A 53 17.13 -10.48 -9.29
N PRO A 54 16.19 -10.25 -8.36
CA PRO A 54 15.82 -11.30 -7.43
C PRO A 54 15.22 -12.49 -8.19
N ARG A 55 15.28 -13.68 -7.60
CA ARG A 55 14.65 -14.87 -8.19
C ARG A 55 13.13 -14.73 -8.25
N ALA A 56 12.52 -14.08 -7.27
CA ALA A 56 11.10 -13.73 -7.24
C ALA A 56 10.87 -12.45 -6.42
N LEU A 57 9.81 -11.71 -6.77
CA LEU A 57 9.20 -10.69 -5.93
C LEU A 57 7.96 -11.27 -5.27
N VAL A 58 7.96 -11.37 -3.94
CA VAL A 58 6.85 -11.95 -3.18
C VAL A 58 6.13 -10.86 -2.41
N LEU A 59 4.85 -10.67 -2.69
CA LEU A 59 3.96 -9.71 -2.04
C LEU A 59 3.13 -10.45 -0.99
N LEU A 60 3.48 -10.28 0.28
CA LEU A 60 2.73 -10.83 1.41
C LEU A 60 1.56 -9.93 1.74
N CYS A 61 0.36 -10.46 1.52
CA CYS A 61 -0.89 -9.76 1.69
C CYS A 61 -1.63 -10.23 2.95
N ARG A 62 -2.22 -9.28 3.67
CA ARG A 62 -3.14 -9.48 4.80
C ARG A 62 -4.55 -9.03 4.42
N PRO A 63 -5.62 -9.56 5.05
CA PRO A 63 -6.97 -9.07 4.81
C PRO A 63 -7.07 -7.54 4.92
N GLY A 64 -7.83 -6.92 4.03
CA GLY A 64 -8.00 -5.46 3.96
C GLY A 64 -7.32 -4.83 2.76
N THR A 65 -6.61 -3.72 2.95
CA THR A 65 -6.10 -2.86 1.87
C THR A 65 -4.90 -3.45 1.12
N SER A 66 -4.24 -4.47 1.65
CA SER A 66 -3.05 -5.05 1.02
C SER A 66 -3.36 -5.76 -0.31
N ILE A 67 -4.51 -6.44 -0.39
CA ILE A 67 -4.92 -7.21 -1.58
C ILE A 67 -5.14 -6.27 -2.78
N PRO A 68 -5.96 -5.21 -2.71
CA PRO A 68 -6.10 -4.28 -3.83
C PRO A 68 -4.81 -3.51 -4.12
N ALA A 69 -3.99 -3.19 -3.12
CA ALA A 69 -2.68 -2.57 -3.33
C ALA A 69 -1.72 -3.49 -4.10
N ALA A 70 -1.64 -4.78 -3.73
CA ALA A 70 -0.86 -5.78 -4.45
C ALA A 70 -1.38 -5.98 -5.87
N GLY A 71 -2.70 -5.99 -6.08
CA GLY A 71 -3.31 -6.02 -7.40
C GLY A 71 -2.88 -4.83 -8.28
N LEU A 72 -2.87 -3.62 -7.72
CA LEU A 72 -2.36 -2.43 -8.41
C LEU A 72 -0.86 -2.55 -8.73
N LEU A 73 -0.04 -3.03 -7.80
CA LEU A 73 1.40 -3.25 -8.02
C LEU A 73 1.64 -4.27 -9.15
N VAL A 74 0.95 -5.41 -9.12
CA VAL A 74 1.02 -6.42 -10.19
C VAL A 74 0.62 -5.81 -11.53
N ALA A 75 -0.46 -5.02 -11.58
CA ALA A 75 -0.90 -4.36 -12.80
C ALA A 75 0.11 -3.33 -13.32
N LEU A 76 0.75 -2.55 -12.43
CA LEU A 76 1.78 -1.57 -12.78
C LEU A 76 3.07 -2.23 -13.28
N LEU A 77 3.47 -3.33 -12.66
CA LEU A 77 4.64 -4.11 -13.08
C LEU A 77 4.38 -4.79 -14.44
N GLY A 78 3.17 -5.32 -14.63
CA GLY A 78 2.71 -5.92 -15.87
C GLY A 78 3.66 -6.98 -16.42
N SER A 79 3.70 -7.11 -17.75
CA SER A 79 4.62 -8.02 -18.45
C SER A 79 6.07 -7.52 -18.49
N ALA A 80 6.34 -6.30 -18.01
CA ALA A 80 7.67 -5.72 -18.00
C ALA A 80 8.48 -6.13 -16.77
N CYS A 81 7.85 -6.76 -15.77
CA CYS A 81 8.56 -7.24 -14.59
C CYS A 81 9.59 -8.30 -15.00
N PRO A 82 10.90 -8.09 -14.70
CA PRO A 82 11.95 -9.01 -15.14
C PRO A 82 11.99 -10.31 -14.31
N VAL A 83 11.13 -10.44 -13.30
CA VAL A 83 11.11 -11.53 -12.33
C VAL A 83 9.66 -11.96 -12.06
N PRO A 84 9.42 -13.21 -11.64
CA PRO A 84 8.10 -13.65 -11.20
C PRO A 84 7.59 -12.80 -10.02
N VAL A 85 6.32 -12.38 -10.10
CA VAL A 85 5.62 -11.71 -8.99
C VAL A 85 4.63 -12.71 -8.37
N VAL A 86 4.81 -13.01 -7.09
CA VAL A 86 3.98 -13.97 -6.34
C VAL A 86 3.19 -13.20 -5.29
N VAL A 87 1.87 -13.27 -5.34
CA VAL A 87 0.99 -12.72 -4.30
C VAL A 87 0.54 -13.87 -3.41
N THR A 88 0.75 -13.76 -2.10
CA THR A 88 0.48 -14.83 -1.13
C THR A 88 0.12 -14.26 0.24
N GLU A 89 -0.59 -15.04 1.05
CA GLU A 89 -1.00 -14.64 2.41
C GLU A 89 0.01 -15.06 3.50
N ALA A 90 0.90 -16.00 3.17
CA ALA A 90 1.94 -16.51 4.04
C ALA A 90 3.28 -16.66 3.29
N VAL A 91 4.38 -16.63 4.04
CA VAL A 91 5.74 -16.78 3.50
C VAL A 91 5.88 -18.16 2.85
N PRO A 92 6.17 -18.26 1.54
CA PRO A 92 6.37 -19.55 0.91
C PRO A 92 7.59 -20.29 1.47
N SER A 93 7.50 -21.62 1.62
CA SER A 93 8.59 -22.43 2.19
C SER A 93 9.87 -22.46 1.36
N TRP A 94 9.81 -22.06 0.09
CA TRP A 94 10.94 -22.02 -0.83
C TRP A 94 11.69 -20.69 -0.84
N ILE A 95 11.24 -19.68 -0.07
CA ILE A 95 11.94 -18.39 0.06
C ILE A 95 13.40 -18.60 0.43
N GLY A 96 14.29 -17.82 -0.19
CA GLY A 96 15.71 -17.86 0.09
C GLY A 96 16.39 -16.49 -0.09
N PRO A 97 17.72 -16.45 0.08
CA PRO A 97 18.50 -15.19 0.10
C PRO A 97 18.49 -14.37 -1.19
N LEU A 98 17.94 -14.91 -2.28
CA LEU A 98 17.86 -14.25 -3.59
C LEU A 98 16.45 -13.75 -3.91
N ASP A 99 15.48 -13.90 -3.01
CA ASP A 99 14.12 -13.38 -3.20
C ASP A 99 13.96 -12.02 -2.52
N VAL A 100 13.08 -11.18 -3.06
CA VAL A 100 12.64 -9.96 -2.41
C VAL A 100 11.23 -10.19 -1.90
N VAL A 101 11.02 -9.97 -0.60
CA VAL A 101 9.72 -10.13 0.06
C VAL A 101 9.25 -8.77 0.54
N VAL A 102 8.06 -8.35 0.10
CA VAL A 102 7.40 -7.12 0.53
C VAL A 102 6.18 -7.52 1.33
N ALA A 103 6.23 -7.27 2.64
CA ALA A 103 5.10 -7.46 3.54
C ALA A 103 4.40 -6.14 3.79
N HIS A 104 3.07 -6.14 3.68
CA HIS A 104 2.24 -5.01 4.08
C HIS A 104 1.36 -5.40 5.26
N THR A 105 1.46 -4.63 6.35
CA THR A 105 0.56 -4.74 7.51
C THR A 105 0.09 -3.37 7.98
N ALA A 106 -1.14 -3.33 8.47
CA ALA A 106 -1.69 -2.19 9.22
C ALA A 106 -1.52 -2.37 10.74
N ASP A 107 -1.09 -3.56 11.18
CA ASP A 107 -0.85 -3.91 12.57
C ASP A 107 0.65 -4.13 12.79
N PRO A 108 1.33 -3.24 13.55
CA PRO A 108 2.75 -3.40 13.86
C PRO A 108 3.04 -4.60 14.76
N SER A 109 2.00 -5.24 15.33
CA SER A 109 2.08 -6.46 16.13
C SER A 109 1.64 -7.72 15.39
N ASP A 110 1.53 -7.67 14.05
CA ASP A 110 1.17 -8.82 13.22
C ASP A 110 2.24 -9.93 13.34
N GLY A 111 1.99 -10.88 14.26
CA GLY A 111 2.89 -11.98 14.58
C GLY A 111 3.05 -13.01 13.47
N GLU A 112 2.20 -12.98 12.43
CA GLU A 112 2.40 -13.81 11.23
C GLU A 112 3.43 -13.20 10.27
N LEU A 113 3.79 -11.92 10.45
CA LEU A 113 4.84 -11.23 9.70
C LEU A 113 6.11 -10.97 10.54
N ALA A 114 6.07 -11.21 11.86
CA ALA A 114 7.16 -10.96 12.80
C ALA A 114 8.23 -12.06 12.84
#